data_AF-A0AAD1AQQ9-F1
#
_entry.id   AF-A0AAD1AQQ9-F1
#
_cell.length_a   1.000
_cell.length_b   1.000
_cell.length_c   1.000
_cell.angle_alpha   90.00
_cell.angle_beta   90.00
_cell.angle_gamma   90.00
#
_symmetry.space_group_name_H-M   'P 1'
#
loop_
_entity.id
_entity.type
_entity.pdbx_description
1 polymer ?
#
loop_
_entity_poly.entity_id
_entity_poly.type
_entity_poly.pdbx_seq_one_letter_code
_entity_poly.pdbx_strand_id
1 'polypeptide(L)'
;MKKKLTATQLSLKKQLEDIINEINQAKDEITKINSEQNANGQAITNAQRKLDTLKAKVASDQADDKAQLDKLQHQQADLTDESKRLHDQLHTLSDGITAWLNFSEPVHALGEADYAPLILDIDSFSAHDFEALAPLSDMLQSMPKKQVGIFTTYFNIDLVPTIDAWSTANNFNPDEIQIINCLYQLQNAGEGAENAATLPANIKNRQWNENHTAETITMPDGQTNMLVTYQLDAQKKPTKLIAKIAYRQGDKLTKESFFRKNGVLSANIFYDVANGITRKEFYRRDGLLVVSATYEGQKLSDISVFNEAGLQINSFDSLTALNVWWLQKSFPQEGAMIGNFKSKAYRDLTAKSGVKLVPFVDEAVVDTDDFTRWMADHKQQAFITNNVTTQSALAKKAKLPLYVNVLNQAPLPVQLSMPAD
;
A
#
# COMPACT_ATOMS: atom_id res chain seq x y z
N MET A 1 -75.61 7.59 -100.52
CA MET A 1 -74.40 8.14 -99.88
C MET A 1 -73.72 7.05 -99.06
N LYS A 2 -72.82 6.26 -99.66
CA LYS A 2 -71.38 6.32 -99.31
C LYS A 2 -70.95 7.68 -98.73
N LYS A 3 -70.52 7.67 -97.48
CA LYS A 3 -69.38 8.45 -96.98
C LYS A 3 -68.43 7.42 -96.38
N LYS A 4 -67.62 6.75 -97.22
CA LYS A 4 -66.18 7.02 -97.41
C LYS A 4 -65.54 7.38 -96.08
N LEU A 5 -64.94 6.37 -95.47
CA LEU A 5 -64.04 6.61 -94.37
C LEU A 5 -62.73 7.23 -94.95
N THR A 6 -62.41 8.46 -94.57
CA THR A 6 -61.26 9.24 -95.03
C THR A 6 -59.95 8.76 -94.38
N ALA A 7 -58.78 9.25 -94.83
CA ALA A 7 -57.46 8.96 -94.24
C ALA A 7 -57.42 9.13 -92.70
N THR A 8 -58.29 9.99 -92.19
CA THR A 8 -58.64 10.16 -90.77
C THR A 8 -58.95 8.84 -90.07
N GLN A 9 -59.67 7.91 -90.70
CA GLN A 9 -60.11 6.67 -90.03
C GLN A 9 -59.08 5.55 -89.98
N LEU A 10 -58.14 5.48 -90.92
CA LEU A 10 -57.02 4.54 -90.77
C LEU A 10 -56.08 4.99 -89.65
N SER A 11 -55.83 6.30 -89.57
CA SER A 11 -55.10 6.93 -88.45
C SER A 11 -55.79 6.63 -87.11
N LEU A 12 -57.11 6.85 -87.03
CA LEU A 12 -57.90 6.54 -85.85
C LEU A 12 -57.81 5.05 -85.46
N LYS A 13 -57.77 4.12 -86.43
CA LYS A 13 -57.66 2.69 -86.12
C LYS A 13 -56.30 2.32 -85.54
N LYS A 14 -55.22 2.86 -86.09
CA LYS A 14 -53.87 2.63 -85.55
C LYS A 14 -53.71 3.25 -84.16
N GLN A 15 -54.21 4.48 -83.98
CA GLN A 15 -54.32 5.11 -82.66
C GLN A 15 -55.09 4.22 -81.68
N LEU A 16 -56.17 3.55 -82.13
CA LEU A 16 -56.93 2.63 -81.29
C LEU A 16 -56.13 1.39 -80.88
N GLU A 17 -55.39 0.77 -81.80
CA GLU A 17 -54.58 -0.42 -81.51
C GLU A 17 -53.39 -0.09 -80.58
N ASP A 18 -52.73 1.06 -80.80
CA ASP A 18 -51.66 1.54 -79.91
C ASP A 18 -52.20 1.82 -78.50
N ILE A 19 -53.37 2.48 -78.40
CA ILE A 19 -54.08 2.69 -77.13
C ILE A 19 -54.43 1.37 -76.45
N ILE A 20 -54.87 0.35 -77.19
CA ILE A 20 -55.21 -0.97 -76.62
C ILE A 20 -53.96 -1.66 -76.04
N ASN A 21 -52.82 -1.56 -76.72
CA ASN A 21 -51.57 -2.15 -76.25
C ASN A 21 -51.05 -1.44 -75.00
N GLU A 22 -51.11 -0.10 -74.97
CA GLU A 22 -50.79 0.70 -73.77
C GLU A 22 -51.70 0.35 -72.59
N ILE A 23 -53.01 0.15 -72.84
CA ILE A 23 -53.98 -0.29 -71.82
C ILE A 23 -53.62 -1.67 -71.26
N ASN A 24 -53.22 -2.62 -72.11
CA ASN A 24 -52.87 -3.96 -71.65
C ASN A 24 -51.57 -3.98 -70.83
N GLN A 25 -50.54 -3.24 -71.25
CA GLN A 25 -49.31 -3.08 -70.46
C GLN A 25 -49.60 -2.42 -69.11
N ALA A 26 -50.38 -1.34 -69.09
CA ALA A 26 -50.80 -0.69 -67.87
C ALA A 26 -51.58 -1.64 -66.94
N LYS A 27 -52.41 -2.53 -67.49
CA LYS A 27 -53.17 -3.53 -66.72
C LYS A 27 -52.28 -4.58 -66.06
N ASP A 28 -51.24 -5.05 -66.76
CA ASP A 28 -50.28 -6.00 -66.21
C ASP A 28 -49.43 -5.34 -65.11
N GLU A 29 -49.00 -4.10 -65.32
CA GLU A 29 -48.31 -3.29 -64.29
C GLU A 29 -49.19 -3.07 -63.05
N ILE A 30 -50.47 -2.73 -63.22
CA ILE A 30 -51.43 -2.60 -62.12
C ILE A 30 -51.58 -3.92 -61.35
N THR A 31 -51.61 -5.05 -62.05
CA THR A 31 -51.75 -6.37 -61.41
C THR A 31 -50.52 -6.71 -60.56
N LYS A 32 -49.32 -6.38 -61.06
CA LYS A 32 -48.06 -6.54 -60.32
C LYS A 32 -47.96 -5.58 -59.13
N ILE A 33 -48.33 -4.32 -59.31
CA ILE A 33 -48.38 -3.34 -58.22
C ILE A 33 -49.36 -3.80 -57.13
N ASN A 34 -50.52 -4.32 -57.50
CA ASN A 34 -51.50 -4.84 -56.54
C ASN A 34 -50.98 -6.04 -55.74
N SER A 35 -50.23 -6.95 -56.36
CA SER A 35 -49.66 -8.10 -55.65
C SER A 35 -48.53 -7.68 -54.70
N GLU A 36 -47.67 -6.75 -55.12
CA GLU A 36 -46.63 -6.14 -54.29
C GLU A 36 -47.24 -5.33 -53.14
N GLN A 37 -48.32 -4.58 -53.38
CA GLN A 37 -49.04 -3.81 -52.36
C GLN A 37 -49.68 -4.72 -51.30
N ASN A 38 -50.24 -5.87 -51.71
CA ASN A 38 -50.78 -6.87 -50.78
C ASN A 38 -49.67 -7.51 -49.93
N ALA A 39 -48.53 -7.88 -50.54
CA ALA A 39 -47.39 -8.42 -49.82
C ALA A 39 -46.82 -7.41 -48.81
N ASN A 40 -46.67 -6.14 -49.23
CA ASN A 40 -46.25 -5.05 -48.35
C ASN A 40 -47.26 -4.79 -47.23
N GLY A 41 -48.57 -4.85 -47.50
CA GLY A 41 -49.61 -4.72 -46.48
C GLY A 41 -49.53 -5.82 -45.40
N GLN A 42 -49.25 -7.07 -45.81
CA GLN A 42 -49.03 -8.16 -44.86
C GLN A 42 -47.72 -7.98 -44.06
N ALA A 43 -46.64 -7.54 -44.70
CA ALA A 43 -45.38 -7.24 -44.03
C ALA A 43 -45.52 -6.12 -42.99
N ILE A 44 -46.24 -5.04 -43.32
CA ILE A 44 -46.57 -3.94 -42.41
C ILE A 44 -47.38 -4.47 -41.22
N THR A 45 -48.40 -5.29 -41.47
CA THR A 45 -49.24 -5.86 -40.39
C THR A 45 -48.42 -6.74 -39.44
N ASN A 46 -47.48 -7.54 -39.97
CA ASN A 46 -46.59 -8.37 -39.16
C ASN A 46 -45.58 -7.54 -38.36
N ALA A 47 -45.04 -6.47 -38.97
CA ALA A 47 -44.15 -5.53 -38.30
C ALA A 47 -44.87 -4.79 -37.17
N GLN A 48 -46.12 -4.38 -37.40
CA GLN A 48 -46.96 -3.74 -36.39
C GLN A 48 -47.18 -4.66 -35.18
N ARG A 49 -47.55 -5.93 -35.42
CA ARG A 49 -47.69 -6.92 -34.34
C ARG A 49 -46.40 -7.12 -33.55
N LYS A 50 -45.25 -7.23 -34.22
CA LYS A 50 -43.94 -7.34 -33.54
C LYS A 50 -43.62 -6.08 -32.72
N LEU A 51 -43.93 -4.90 -33.24
CA LEU A 51 -43.74 -3.63 -32.56
C LEU A 51 -44.61 -3.54 -31.30
N ASP A 52 -45.87 -3.99 -31.37
CA ASP A 52 -46.78 -4.00 -30.23
C ASP A 52 -46.32 -4.99 -29.16
N THR A 53 -45.84 -6.18 -29.54
CA THR A 53 -45.23 -7.14 -28.61
C THR A 53 -43.96 -6.55 -27.95
N LEU A 54 -43.10 -5.89 -28.72
CA LEU A 54 -41.89 -5.23 -28.21
C LEU A 54 -42.22 -4.10 -27.24
N LYS A 55 -43.21 -3.26 -27.57
CA LYS A 55 -43.68 -2.18 -26.67
C LYS A 55 -44.23 -2.73 -25.36
N ALA A 56 -45.04 -3.78 -25.41
CA ALA A 56 -45.58 -4.43 -24.22
C ALA A 56 -44.47 -5.03 -23.36
N LYS A 57 -43.46 -5.66 -23.98
CA LYS A 57 -42.31 -6.21 -23.26
C LYS A 57 -41.47 -5.11 -22.60
N VAL A 58 -41.13 -4.04 -23.32
CA VAL A 58 -40.38 -2.90 -22.77
C VAL A 58 -41.13 -2.24 -21.61
N ALA A 59 -42.45 -2.09 -21.70
CA ALA A 59 -43.26 -1.55 -20.60
C ALA A 59 -43.25 -2.47 -19.36
N SER A 60 -43.27 -3.80 -19.56
CA SER A 60 -43.14 -4.77 -18.47
C SER A 60 -41.76 -4.71 -17.82
N ASP A 61 -40.70 -4.77 -18.62
CA ASP A 61 -39.31 -4.75 -18.14
C ASP A 61 -39.03 -3.43 -17.36
N GLN A 62 -39.54 -2.28 -17.85
CA GLN A 62 -39.44 -1.00 -17.14
C GLN A 62 -40.20 -0.96 -15.82
N ALA A 63 -41.35 -1.64 -15.72
CA ALA A 63 -42.11 -1.71 -14.48
C ALA A 63 -41.39 -2.57 -13.43
N ASP A 64 -40.81 -3.70 -13.87
CA ASP A 64 -40.02 -4.59 -13.01
C ASP A 64 -38.73 -3.90 -12.52
N ASP A 65 -37.99 -3.24 -13.42
CA ASP A 65 -36.79 -2.47 -13.07
C ASP A 65 -37.11 -1.35 -12.07
N LYS A 66 -38.23 -0.64 -12.26
CA LYS A 66 -38.67 0.41 -11.35
C LYS A 66 -39.02 -0.16 -9.97
N ALA A 67 -39.76 -1.28 -9.92
CA ALA A 67 -40.10 -1.92 -8.66
C ALA A 67 -38.84 -2.43 -7.92
N GLN A 68 -37.84 -2.90 -8.65
CA GLN A 68 -36.55 -3.32 -8.09
C GLN A 68 -35.74 -2.12 -7.58
N LEU A 69 -35.73 -0.99 -8.29
CA LEU A 69 -35.10 0.25 -7.86
C LEU A 69 -35.76 0.79 -6.58
N ASP A 70 -37.10 0.85 -6.54
CA ASP A 70 -37.85 1.32 -5.38
C ASP A 70 -37.55 0.44 -4.15
N LYS A 71 -37.48 -0.89 -4.34
CA LYS A 71 -37.10 -1.84 -3.28
C LYS A 71 -35.67 -1.60 -2.78
N LEU A 72 -34.71 -1.38 -3.68
CA LEU A 72 -33.32 -1.10 -3.32
C LEU A 72 -33.19 0.25 -2.59
N GLN A 73 -33.93 1.27 -3.01
CA GLN A 73 -33.98 2.57 -2.34
C GLN A 73 -34.54 2.47 -0.93
N HIS A 74 -35.63 1.70 -0.74
CA HIS A 74 -36.17 1.43 0.59
C HIS A 74 -35.18 0.67 1.47
N GLN A 75 -34.54 -0.38 0.95
CA GLN A 75 -33.52 -1.12 1.69
C GLN A 75 -32.31 -0.24 2.07
N GLN A 76 -31.90 0.67 1.18
CA GLN A 76 -30.82 1.61 1.47
C GLN A 76 -31.21 2.60 2.57
N ALA A 77 -32.44 3.11 2.54
CA ALA A 77 -32.97 4.00 3.59
C ALA A 77 -33.03 3.27 4.94
N ASP A 78 -33.61 2.06 4.98
CA ASP A 78 -33.72 1.24 6.19
C ASP A 78 -32.34 0.94 6.80
N LEU A 79 -31.36 0.56 5.96
CA LEU A 79 -29.99 0.32 6.41
C LEU A 79 -29.29 1.59 6.93
N THR A 80 -29.60 2.74 6.33
CA THR A 80 -29.04 4.04 6.77
C THR A 80 -29.61 4.42 8.14
N ASP A 81 -30.93 4.27 8.33
CA ASP A 81 -31.60 4.55 9.59
C ASP A 81 -31.17 3.57 10.70
N GLU A 82 -31.03 2.29 10.37
CA GLU A 82 -30.53 1.28 11.31
C GLU A 82 -29.08 1.55 11.72
N SER A 83 -28.22 1.89 10.75
CA SER A 83 -26.84 2.30 11.01
C SER A 83 -26.78 3.52 11.95
N LYS A 84 -27.59 4.55 11.67
CA LYS A 84 -27.69 5.73 12.54
C LYS A 84 -28.15 5.37 13.95
N ARG A 85 -29.20 4.54 14.07
CA ARG A 85 -29.71 4.09 15.38
C ARG A 85 -28.65 3.32 16.17
N LEU A 86 -27.94 2.40 15.53
CA LEU A 86 -26.85 1.64 16.16
C LEU A 86 -25.71 2.58 16.59
N HIS A 87 -25.39 3.58 15.77
CA HIS A 87 -24.41 4.60 16.11
C HIS A 87 -24.82 5.41 17.35
N ASP A 88 -26.07 5.89 17.39
CA ASP A 88 -26.62 6.63 18.55
C ASP A 88 -26.65 5.77 19.83
N GLN A 89 -26.99 4.47 19.69
CA GLN A 89 -26.97 3.51 20.80
C GLN A 89 -25.54 3.27 21.33
N LEU A 90 -24.56 3.14 20.44
CA LEU A 90 -23.16 3.02 20.82
C LEU A 90 -22.66 4.28 21.53
N HIS A 91 -23.05 5.47 21.05
CA HIS A 91 -22.68 6.74 21.69
C HIS A 91 -23.27 6.83 23.11
N THR A 92 -24.55 6.50 23.26
CA THR A 92 -25.23 6.50 24.57
C THR A 92 -24.60 5.50 25.54
N LEU A 93 -24.21 4.32 25.04
CA LEU A 93 -23.52 3.32 25.85
C LEU A 93 -22.12 3.80 26.26
N SER A 94 -21.40 4.45 25.35
CA SER A 94 -20.09 5.06 25.61
C SER A 94 -20.17 6.15 26.70
N ASP A 95 -21.17 7.04 26.61
CA ASP A 95 -21.43 8.08 27.60
C ASP A 95 -21.79 7.46 28.97
N GLY A 96 -22.60 6.39 28.97
CA GLY A 96 -22.94 5.64 30.17
C GLY A 96 -21.75 4.94 30.83
N ILE A 97 -20.83 4.38 30.03
CA ILE A 97 -19.58 3.77 30.53
C ILE A 97 -18.64 4.85 31.08
N THR A 98 -18.55 6.00 30.43
CA THR A 98 -17.75 7.15 30.88
C THR A 98 -18.23 7.65 32.24
N ALA A 99 -19.55 7.80 32.41
CA ALA A 99 -20.16 8.15 33.67
C ALA A 99 -19.97 7.06 34.74
N TRP A 100 -20.09 5.79 34.38
CA TRP A 100 -19.92 4.65 35.29
C TRP A 100 -18.47 4.47 35.79
N LEU A 101 -17.48 4.68 34.91
CA LEU A 101 -16.06 4.63 35.23
C LEU A 101 -15.55 5.91 35.93
N ASN A 102 -16.44 6.89 36.13
CA ASN A 102 -16.18 8.20 36.73
C ASN A 102 -15.04 8.94 36.01
N PHE A 103 -15.06 8.91 34.68
CA PHE A 103 -14.20 9.78 33.87
C PHE A 103 -14.83 11.16 33.77
N SER A 104 -14.03 12.19 34.04
CA SER A 104 -14.48 13.59 33.95
C SER A 104 -14.59 14.08 32.50
N GLU A 105 -14.00 13.36 31.55
CA GLU A 105 -13.95 13.70 30.12
C GLU A 105 -14.12 12.42 29.28
N PRO A 106 -14.66 12.51 28.05
CA PRO A 106 -14.94 11.34 27.21
C PRO A 106 -13.68 10.61 26.73
N VAL A 107 -13.80 9.30 26.56
CA VAL A 107 -12.74 8.41 26.04
C VAL A 107 -13.26 7.69 24.80
N HIS A 108 -12.66 7.99 23.65
CA HIS A 108 -12.99 7.47 22.32
C HIS A 108 -12.02 6.39 21.86
N ALA A 109 -12.42 5.58 20.88
CA ALA A 109 -11.48 4.69 20.20
C ALA A 109 -10.51 5.51 19.32
N LEU A 110 -9.24 5.09 19.25
CA LEU A 110 -8.22 5.81 18.45
C LEU A 110 -8.58 5.89 16.96
N GLY A 111 -9.26 4.87 16.44
CA GLY A 111 -9.70 4.81 15.04
C GLY A 111 -10.74 5.87 14.64
N GLU A 112 -11.33 6.59 15.60
CA GLU A 112 -12.27 7.67 15.36
C GLU A 112 -11.59 9.02 15.08
N ALA A 113 -10.29 9.14 15.35
CA ALA A 113 -9.51 10.36 15.13
C ALA A 113 -8.65 10.31 13.86
N ASP A 114 -8.33 11.49 13.32
CA ASP A 114 -7.47 11.67 12.13
C ASP A 114 -5.97 11.50 12.47
N TYR A 115 -5.60 10.27 12.84
CA TYR A 115 -4.21 9.82 13.10
C TYR A 115 -3.72 8.76 12.09
N ALA A 116 -4.39 8.61 10.95
CA ALA A 116 -4.06 7.58 9.95
C ALA A 116 -3.13 8.13 8.84
N PRO A 117 -2.08 7.40 8.42
CA PRO A 117 -1.65 6.09 8.90
C PRO A 117 -1.00 6.10 10.29
N LEU A 118 -1.17 5.00 11.03
CA LEU A 118 -0.46 4.74 12.27
C LEU A 118 0.88 4.06 11.95
N ILE A 119 1.98 4.68 12.34
CA ILE A 119 3.33 4.25 11.99
C ILE A 119 4.06 3.83 13.25
N LEU A 120 4.43 2.56 13.34
CA LEU A 120 5.14 2.00 14.48
C LEU A 120 6.63 2.33 14.43
N ASP A 121 7.16 2.99 15.45
CA ASP A 121 8.59 3.21 15.67
C ASP A 121 9.26 1.92 16.17
N ILE A 122 10.17 1.38 15.35
CA ILE A 122 10.96 0.20 15.60
C ILE A 122 12.43 0.59 15.51
N ASP A 123 13.02 0.93 16.65
CA ASP A 123 14.38 1.46 16.69
C ASP A 123 15.40 0.46 16.13
N SER A 124 15.39 -0.80 16.62
CA SER A 124 16.49 -1.75 16.34
C SER A 124 16.08 -3.16 15.92
N PHE A 125 14.79 -3.42 15.76
CA PHE A 125 14.23 -4.77 15.54
C PHE A 125 14.68 -5.79 16.61
N SER A 126 15.04 -5.33 17.82
CA SER A 126 15.46 -6.24 18.88
C SER A 126 14.24 -6.93 19.52
N ALA A 127 14.41 -8.18 19.95
CA ALA A 127 13.34 -8.94 20.62
C ALA A 127 12.86 -8.31 21.95
N HIS A 128 13.59 -7.32 22.48
CA HIS A 128 13.28 -6.62 23.72
C HIS A 128 12.59 -5.28 23.52
N ASP A 129 12.42 -4.80 22.29
CA ASP A 129 11.92 -3.45 22.05
C ASP A 129 10.43 -3.30 22.43
N PHE A 130 9.69 -4.41 22.61
CA PHE A 130 8.28 -4.35 23.01
C PHE A 130 7.72 -5.75 23.42
N GLU A 131 7.44 -5.99 24.70
CA GLU A 131 6.61 -7.16 25.10
C GLU A 131 5.17 -7.07 24.52
N ALA A 132 4.73 -5.86 24.18
CA ALA A 132 3.42 -5.56 23.63
C ALA A 132 3.34 -5.63 22.09
N LEU A 133 4.39 -6.09 21.38
CA LEU A 133 4.50 -5.92 19.92
C LEU A 133 3.52 -6.82 19.17
N ALA A 134 3.41 -8.08 19.61
CA ALA A 134 2.44 -9.02 19.05
C ALA A 134 0.99 -8.54 19.22
N PRO A 135 0.50 -8.20 20.43
CA PRO A 135 -0.87 -7.70 20.57
C PRO A 135 -1.08 -6.34 19.89
N LEU A 136 -0.04 -5.49 19.79
CA LEU A 136 -0.10 -4.27 19.00
C LEU A 136 -0.25 -4.55 17.51
N SER A 137 0.48 -5.53 16.98
CA SER A 137 0.34 -5.98 15.59
C SER A 137 -1.08 -6.45 15.29
N ASP A 138 -1.64 -7.33 16.13
CA ASP A 138 -2.99 -7.85 15.97
C ASP A 138 -4.03 -6.71 15.98
N MET A 139 -3.90 -5.77 16.93
CA MET A 139 -4.76 -4.57 16.98
C MET A 139 -4.66 -3.76 15.69
N LEU A 140 -3.45 -3.46 15.21
CA LEU A 140 -3.23 -2.66 14.00
C LEU A 140 -3.79 -3.35 12.75
N GLN A 141 -3.64 -4.66 12.63
CA GLN A 141 -4.18 -5.44 11.51
C GLN A 141 -5.71 -5.53 11.53
N SER A 142 -6.35 -5.44 12.70
CA SER A 142 -7.81 -5.42 12.84
C SER A 142 -8.46 -4.10 12.39
N MET A 143 -7.66 -3.04 12.17
CA MET A 143 -8.21 -1.73 11.83
C MET A 143 -8.77 -1.70 10.39
N PRO A 144 -9.95 -1.09 10.19
CA PRO A 144 -10.67 -1.13 8.90
C PRO A 144 -9.92 -0.44 7.75
N LYS A 145 -9.00 0.48 8.06
CA LYS A 145 -8.05 1.05 7.09
C LYS A 145 -6.68 0.44 7.36
N LYS A 146 -6.18 -0.38 6.42
CA LYS A 146 -4.82 -0.97 6.40
C LYS A 146 -3.72 0.09 6.21
N GLN A 147 -3.74 1.11 7.03
CA GLN A 147 -2.84 2.26 6.97
C GLN A 147 -1.86 2.14 8.14
N VAL A 148 -1.15 1.01 8.16
CA VAL A 148 -0.14 0.72 9.17
C VAL A 148 1.22 0.85 8.50
N GLY A 149 2.11 1.60 9.15
CA GLY A 149 3.49 1.75 8.71
C GLY A 149 4.48 1.31 9.77
N ILE A 150 5.73 1.19 9.34
CA ILE A 150 6.89 0.99 10.21
C ILE A 150 7.85 2.12 9.93
N PHE A 151 8.29 2.78 11.00
CA PHE A 151 9.48 3.61 10.97
C PHE A 151 10.61 2.85 11.67
N THR A 152 11.83 2.93 11.14
CA THR A 152 13.01 2.36 11.80
C THR A 152 14.25 3.20 11.57
N THR A 153 15.08 3.33 12.59
CA THR A 153 16.39 3.97 12.50
C THR A 153 17.48 2.99 12.05
N TYR A 154 17.16 1.68 11.95
CA TYR A 154 18.11 0.64 11.58
C TYR A 154 18.80 0.97 10.26
N PHE A 155 20.13 1.06 10.32
CA PHE A 155 20.96 1.50 9.20
C PHE A 155 22.10 0.50 9.00
N ASN A 156 21.80 -0.56 8.26
CA ASN A 156 22.75 -1.62 8.00
C ASN A 156 22.45 -2.35 6.67
N ILE A 157 23.41 -3.15 6.22
CA ILE A 157 23.37 -3.83 4.92
C ILE A 157 22.33 -4.94 4.81
N ASP A 158 21.93 -5.48 5.95
CA ASP A 158 20.92 -6.52 6.12
C ASP A 158 19.53 -5.95 6.41
N LEU A 159 19.33 -4.62 6.33
CA LEU A 159 18.05 -3.94 6.62
C LEU A 159 16.84 -4.60 5.96
N VAL A 160 16.89 -4.87 4.65
CA VAL A 160 15.78 -5.49 3.93
C VAL A 160 15.48 -6.91 4.45
N PRO A 161 16.46 -7.84 4.51
CA PRO A 161 16.27 -9.13 5.18
C PRO A 161 15.74 -9.05 6.61
N THR A 162 16.21 -8.07 7.40
CA THR A 162 15.78 -7.87 8.79
C THR A 162 14.31 -7.45 8.86
N ILE A 163 13.87 -6.51 8.01
CA ILE A 163 12.46 -6.11 7.94
C ILE A 163 11.58 -7.27 7.49
N ASP A 164 12.01 -8.04 6.47
CA ASP A 164 11.25 -9.19 5.97
C ASP A 164 11.05 -10.24 7.07
N ALA A 165 12.13 -10.59 7.78
CA ALA A 165 12.09 -11.56 8.87
C ALA A 165 11.21 -11.07 10.04
N TRP A 166 11.36 -9.80 10.42
CA TRP A 166 10.56 -9.20 11.48
C TRP A 166 9.07 -9.14 11.11
N SER A 167 8.75 -8.74 9.88
CA SER A 167 7.35 -8.63 9.42
C SER A 167 6.68 -10.00 9.42
N THR A 168 7.39 -11.03 8.93
CA THR A 168 6.93 -12.43 8.96
C THR A 168 6.69 -12.92 10.39
N ALA A 169 7.60 -12.63 11.33
CA ALA A 169 7.48 -13.05 12.72
C ALA A 169 6.30 -12.40 13.46
N ASN A 170 5.84 -11.23 13.00
CA ASN A 170 4.78 -10.45 13.63
C ASN A 170 3.49 -10.39 12.79
N ASN A 171 3.34 -11.29 11.80
CA ASN A 171 2.19 -11.38 10.88
C ASN A 171 1.91 -10.11 10.05
N PHE A 172 2.86 -9.19 9.92
CA PHE A 172 2.68 -8.05 9.02
C PHE A 172 2.92 -8.51 7.57
N ASN A 173 1.96 -8.23 6.68
CA ASN A 173 2.17 -8.41 5.26
C ASN A 173 3.11 -7.30 4.74
N PRO A 174 4.33 -7.62 4.29
CA PRO A 174 5.30 -6.61 3.81
C PRO A 174 4.78 -5.77 2.64
N ASP A 175 3.87 -6.33 1.82
CA ASP A 175 3.30 -5.66 0.65
C ASP A 175 2.20 -4.65 1.02
N GLU A 176 1.70 -4.68 2.26
CA GLU A 176 0.61 -3.83 2.73
C GLU A 176 1.06 -2.79 3.78
N ILE A 177 2.32 -2.84 4.22
CA ILE A 177 2.87 -1.90 5.20
C ILE A 177 3.68 -0.80 4.54
N GLN A 178 3.51 0.43 5.01
CA GLN A 178 4.38 1.52 4.62
C GLN A 178 5.69 1.46 5.40
N ILE A 179 6.81 1.18 4.75
CA ILE A 179 8.13 1.23 5.39
C ILE A 179 8.73 2.63 5.21
N ILE A 180 8.96 3.33 6.32
CA ILE A 180 9.59 4.65 6.40
C ILE A 180 10.99 4.47 6.98
N ASN A 181 11.96 4.39 6.08
CA ASN A 181 13.37 4.41 6.40
C ASN A 181 14.12 4.95 5.19
N CYS A 182 15.03 5.90 5.42
CA CYS A 182 15.74 6.59 4.34
C CYS A 182 16.50 5.60 3.44
N LEU A 183 17.26 4.71 4.05
CA LEU A 183 18.05 3.72 3.32
C LEU A 183 17.14 2.77 2.54
N TYR A 184 16.12 2.20 3.17
CA TYR A 184 15.18 1.27 2.53
C TYR A 184 14.50 1.91 1.31
N GLN A 185 13.91 3.09 1.48
CA GLN A 185 13.15 3.75 0.43
C GLN A 185 14.05 4.18 -0.73
N LEU A 186 15.24 4.71 -0.43
CA LEU A 186 16.21 5.06 -1.47
C LEU A 186 16.75 3.82 -2.20
N GLN A 187 17.11 2.74 -1.51
CA GLN A 187 17.64 1.53 -2.15
C GLN A 187 16.62 0.76 -2.98
N ASN A 188 15.33 0.93 -2.69
CA ASN A 188 14.22 0.30 -3.41
C ASN A 188 13.59 1.19 -4.50
N ALA A 189 14.03 2.44 -4.62
CA ALA A 189 13.62 3.32 -5.70
C ALA A 189 14.21 2.89 -7.06
N GLY A 190 13.54 3.30 -8.13
CA GLY A 190 13.91 3.03 -9.52
C GLY A 190 13.43 1.67 -10.05
N GLU A 191 13.43 1.55 -11.37
CA GLU A 191 13.20 0.27 -12.03
C GLU A 191 14.39 -0.67 -11.77
N GLY A 192 14.10 -1.95 -11.58
CA GLY A 192 15.13 -2.94 -11.28
C GLY A 192 16.05 -3.17 -12.47
N ALA A 193 17.37 -3.15 -12.26
CA ALA A 193 18.29 -3.68 -13.25
C ALA A 193 18.06 -5.19 -13.43
N GLU A 194 17.83 -5.62 -14.67
CA GLU A 194 17.61 -7.03 -14.99
C GLU A 194 18.90 -7.87 -14.98
N ASN A 195 20.06 -7.21 -15.01
CA ASN A 195 21.35 -7.88 -15.19
C ASN A 195 22.03 -8.17 -13.85
N ALA A 196 21.97 -9.43 -13.42
CA ALA A 196 22.75 -9.93 -12.31
C ALA A 196 24.27 -9.78 -12.58
N ALA A 197 25.03 -9.47 -11.54
CA ALA A 197 26.49 -9.42 -11.64
C ALA A 197 27.05 -10.79 -12.02
N THR A 198 27.93 -10.81 -13.03
CA THR A 198 28.61 -12.02 -13.49
C THR A 198 30.11 -11.82 -13.47
N LEU A 199 30.83 -12.92 -13.23
CA LEU A 199 32.27 -12.94 -13.37
C LEU A 199 32.65 -13.12 -14.85
N PRO A 200 33.76 -12.52 -15.31
CA PRO A 200 34.31 -12.79 -16.62
C PRO A 200 34.50 -14.29 -16.88
N ALA A 201 34.24 -14.74 -18.11
CA ALA A 201 34.30 -16.16 -18.46
C ALA A 201 35.72 -16.78 -18.39
N ASN A 202 36.77 -15.96 -18.55
CA ASN A 202 38.14 -16.43 -18.78
C ASN A 202 39.08 -16.24 -17.57
N ILE A 203 38.59 -16.51 -16.36
CA ILE A 203 39.41 -16.43 -15.14
C ILE A 203 40.24 -17.71 -14.97
N LYS A 204 41.57 -17.58 -15.10
CA LYS A 204 42.50 -18.74 -15.08
C LYS A 204 42.78 -19.28 -13.66
N ASN A 205 42.94 -18.40 -12.68
CA ASN A 205 43.38 -18.76 -11.33
C ASN A 205 42.19 -18.80 -10.36
N ARG A 206 41.35 -19.82 -10.51
CA ARG A 206 40.17 -20.02 -9.67
C ARG A 206 40.26 -21.30 -8.84
N GLN A 207 39.89 -21.22 -7.58
CA GLN A 207 39.88 -22.35 -6.65
C GLN A 207 38.54 -22.40 -5.92
N TRP A 208 37.80 -23.49 -6.11
CA TRP A 208 36.53 -23.73 -5.43
C TRP A 208 36.74 -24.36 -4.05
N ASN A 209 35.86 -24.03 -3.10
CA ASN A 209 35.74 -24.84 -1.90
C ASN A 209 35.01 -26.17 -2.20
N GLU A 210 35.11 -27.14 -1.29
CA GLU A 210 34.58 -28.50 -1.49
C GLU A 210 33.09 -28.51 -1.90
N ASN A 211 32.29 -27.67 -1.26
CA ASN A 211 30.85 -27.60 -1.47
C ASN A 211 30.42 -26.68 -2.62
N HIS A 212 31.37 -26.10 -3.36
CA HIS A 212 31.14 -25.17 -4.47
C HIS A 212 30.27 -23.94 -4.09
N THR A 213 30.29 -23.54 -2.82
CA THR A 213 29.56 -22.36 -2.32
C THR A 213 30.37 -21.08 -2.38
N ALA A 214 31.69 -21.19 -2.55
CA ALA A 214 32.58 -20.07 -2.73
C ALA A 214 33.77 -20.43 -3.64
N GLU A 215 34.27 -19.43 -4.36
CA GLU A 215 35.53 -19.54 -5.10
C GLU A 215 36.50 -18.41 -4.75
N THR A 216 37.78 -18.75 -4.69
CA THR A 216 38.88 -17.79 -4.57
C THR A 216 39.48 -17.56 -5.94
N ILE A 217 39.61 -16.29 -6.32
CA ILE A 217 40.20 -15.84 -7.57
C ILE A 217 41.44 -15.03 -7.23
N THR A 218 42.61 -15.49 -7.68
CA THR A 218 43.87 -14.78 -7.53
C THR A 218 44.18 -14.00 -8.78
N MET A 219 44.35 -12.68 -8.63
CA MET A 219 44.68 -11.80 -9.75
C MET A 219 46.09 -12.08 -10.28
N PRO A 220 46.41 -11.67 -11.53
CA PRO A 220 47.73 -11.90 -12.12
C PRO A 220 48.89 -11.28 -11.35
N ASP A 221 48.63 -10.26 -10.52
CA ASP A 221 49.63 -9.64 -9.64
C ASP A 221 50.07 -10.54 -8.46
N GLY A 222 49.34 -11.64 -8.20
CA GLY A 222 49.57 -12.56 -7.08
C GLY A 222 49.33 -11.97 -5.69
N GLN A 223 48.99 -10.68 -5.60
CA GLN A 223 48.79 -9.96 -4.34
C GLN A 223 47.32 -9.67 -4.08
N THR A 224 46.50 -9.57 -5.12
CA THR A 224 45.08 -9.29 -5.01
C THR A 224 44.27 -10.57 -5.13
N ASN A 225 43.42 -10.83 -4.14
CA ASN A 225 42.53 -11.99 -4.12
C ASN A 225 41.07 -11.55 -3.98
N MET A 226 40.18 -12.25 -4.66
CA MET A 226 38.73 -12.13 -4.46
C MET A 226 38.18 -13.44 -3.92
N LEU A 227 37.43 -13.38 -2.82
CA LEU A 227 36.60 -14.49 -2.36
C LEU A 227 35.15 -14.21 -2.77
N VAL A 228 34.66 -14.97 -3.75
CA VAL A 228 33.28 -14.88 -4.26
C VAL A 228 32.45 -15.92 -3.54
N THR A 229 31.35 -15.49 -2.91
CA THR A 229 30.38 -16.35 -2.22
C THR A 229 29.06 -16.31 -2.99
N TYR A 230 28.47 -17.48 -3.24
CA TYR A 230 27.22 -17.62 -3.99
C TYR A 230 26.00 -17.76 -3.08
N GLN A 231 24.84 -17.31 -3.57
CA GLN A 231 23.57 -17.50 -2.88
C GLN A 231 23.19 -18.98 -2.88
N LEU A 232 22.51 -19.42 -1.82
CA LEU A 232 22.04 -20.79 -1.68
C LEU A 232 20.53 -20.88 -1.94
N ASP A 233 20.08 -21.98 -2.54
CA ASP A 233 18.66 -22.32 -2.67
C ASP A 233 18.08 -22.88 -1.35
N ALA A 234 16.79 -23.21 -1.37
CA ALA A 234 16.08 -23.77 -0.21
C ALA A 234 16.68 -25.12 0.27
N GLN A 235 17.37 -25.85 -0.60
CA GLN A 235 18.07 -27.10 -0.31
C GLN A 235 19.54 -26.89 0.06
N LYS A 236 19.94 -25.63 0.32
CA LYS A 236 21.30 -25.21 0.67
C LYS A 236 22.34 -25.49 -0.43
N LYS A 237 21.92 -25.58 -1.69
CA LYS A 237 22.83 -25.76 -2.83
C LYS A 237 23.17 -24.39 -3.45
N PRO A 238 24.42 -24.20 -3.93
CA PRO A 238 24.82 -22.95 -4.55
C PRO A 238 24.05 -22.69 -5.85
N THR A 239 23.56 -21.47 -5.97
CA THR A 239 23.00 -20.91 -7.21
C THR A 239 24.11 -20.27 -8.05
N LYS A 240 23.76 -19.74 -9.22
CA LYS A 240 24.70 -18.92 -10.03
C LYS A 240 24.81 -17.48 -9.58
N LEU A 241 23.94 -17.04 -8.65
CA LEU A 241 23.88 -15.65 -8.22
C LEU A 241 24.91 -15.40 -7.12
N ILE A 242 25.67 -14.32 -7.30
CA ILE A 242 26.66 -13.88 -6.31
C ILE A 242 25.91 -13.29 -5.11
N ALA A 243 26.33 -13.65 -3.90
CA ALA A 243 25.85 -13.07 -2.65
C ALA A 243 26.81 -11.98 -2.15
N LYS A 244 28.11 -12.29 -2.20
CA LYS A 244 29.17 -11.42 -1.68
C LYS A 244 30.48 -11.61 -2.45
N ILE A 245 31.25 -10.54 -2.61
CA ILE A 245 32.65 -10.60 -3.04
C ILE A 245 33.51 -9.86 -2.00
N ALA A 246 34.45 -10.57 -1.37
CA ALA A 246 35.44 -9.97 -0.50
C ALA A 246 36.77 -9.78 -1.24
N TYR A 247 37.27 -8.55 -1.27
CA TYR A 247 38.50 -8.16 -1.94
C TYR A 247 39.63 -8.04 -0.92
N ARG A 248 40.76 -8.69 -1.19
CA ARG A 248 41.93 -8.68 -0.33
C ARG A 248 43.18 -8.26 -1.09
N GLN A 249 44.07 -7.57 -0.40
CA GLN A 249 45.43 -7.29 -0.84
C GLN A 249 46.40 -7.89 0.19
N GLY A 250 47.09 -8.97 -0.19
CA GLY A 250 47.73 -9.88 0.76
C GLY A 250 46.69 -10.46 1.72
N ASP A 251 46.96 -10.36 3.02
CA ASP A 251 46.06 -10.81 4.09
C ASP A 251 45.02 -9.76 4.52
N LYS A 252 45.05 -8.55 3.93
CA LYS A 252 44.19 -7.44 4.35
C LYS A 252 42.91 -7.38 3.54
N LEU A 253 41.77 -7.28 4.23
CA LEU A 253 40.48 -7.02 3.60
C LEU A 253 40.41 -5.53 3.23
N THR A 254 40.13 -5.22 1.97
CA THR A 254 40.06 -3.83 1.49
C THR A 254 38.65 -3.41 1.14
N LYS A 255 37.82 -4.34 0.65
CA LYS A 255 36.43 -4.09 0.30
C LYS A 255 35.59 -5.36 0.41
N GLU A 256 34.34 -5.22 0.79
CA GLU A 256 33.31 -6.24 0.58
C GLU A 256 32.16 -5.66 -0.25
N SER A 257 31.76 -6.38 -1.29
CA SER A 257 30.60 -6.04 -2.14
C SER A 257 29.49 -7.04 -1.89
N PHE A 258 28.27 -6.54 -1.65
CA PHE A 258 27.10 -7.34 -1.31
C PHE A 258 26.03 -7.19 -2.38
N PHE A 259 25.36 -8.29 -2.67
CA PHE A 259 24.42 -8.39 -3.78
C PHE A 259 23.04 -8.83 -3.28
N ARG A 260 22.00 -8.27 -3.90
CA ARG A 260 20.59 -8.63 -3.63
C ARG A 260 20.27 -10.04 -4.11
N LYS A 261 19.09 -10.55 -3.73
CA LYS A 261 18.55 -11.83 -4.22
C LYS A 261 18.48 -11.94 -5.74
N ASN A 262 18.36 -10.83 -6.47
CA ASN A 262 18.38 -10.81 -7.94
C ASN A 262 19.81 -10.66 -8.54
N GLY A 263 20.86 -10.64 -7.72
CA GLY A 263 22.25 -10.54 -8.16
C GLY A 263 22.76 -9.13 -8.46
N VAL A 264 21.97 -8.08 -8.19
CA VAL A 264 22.39 -6.67 -8.36
C VAL A 264 23.10 -6.15 -7.11
N LEU A 265 24.17 -5.37 -7.28
CA LEU A 265 24.95 -4.77 -6.18
C LEU A 265 24.05 -3.91 -5.28
N SER A 266 23.97 -4.25 -3.98
CA SER A 266 23.22 -3.47 -2.98
C SER A 266 24.08 -2.52 -2.18
N ALA A 267 25.30 -2.94 -1.85
CA ALA A 267 26.17 -2.15 -1.00
C ALA A 267 27.65 -2.58 -1.08
N ASN A 268 28.53 -1.66 -0.69
CA ASN A 268 29.94 -1.89 -0.49
C ASN A 268 30.36 -1.47 0.91
N ILE A 269 31.29 -2.19 1.52
CA ILE A 269 31.99 -1.80 2.73
C ILE A 269 33.48 -1.69 2.40
N PHE A 270 34.11 -0.60 2.80
CA PHE A 270 35.52 -0.32 2.59
C PHE A 270 36.25 -0.33 3.93
N TYR A 271 37.48 -0.82 3.92
CA TYR A 271 38.29 -1.02 5.10
C TYR A 271 39.63 -0.30 4.99
N ASP A 272 40.14 0.18 6.13
CA ASP A 272 41.51 0.66 6.23
C ASP A 272 42.52 -0.49 6.39
N VAL A 273 43.80 -0.13 6.49
CA VAL A 273 44.92 -1.06 6.65
C VAL A 273 44.94 -1.83 7.98
N ALA A 274 44.11 -1.41 8.96
CA ALA A 274 43.90 -2.03 10.27
C ALA A 274 42.57 -2.80 10.35
N ASN A 275 41.89 -3.00 9.22
CA ASN A 275 40.56 -3.61 9.09
C ASN A 275 39.42 -2.81 9.77
N GLY A 276 39.62 -1.52 10.05
CA GLY A 276 38.56 -0.60 10.45
C GLY A 276 37.68 -0.23 9.25
N ILE A 277 36.36 -0.14 9.45
CA ILE A 277 35.44 0.32 8.40
C ILE A 277 35.69 1.81 8.17
N THR A 278 35.95 2.20 6.93
CA THR A 278 36.13 3.62 6.54
C THR A 278 34.92 4.16 5.81
N ARG A 279 34.20 3.31 5.08
CA ARG A 279 33.05 3.74 4.28
C ARG A 279 32.07 2.59 4.05
N LYS A 280 30.78 2.91 4.06
CA LYS A 280 29.70 2.07 3.55
C LYS A 280 28.98 2.81 2.45
N GLU A 281 28.85 2.18 1.29
CA GLU A 281 28.08 2.71 0.16
C GLU A 281 26.87 1.84 -0.09
N PHE A 282 25.74 2.45 -0.40
CA PHE A 282 24.48 1.78 -0.67
C PHE A 282 23.94 2.23 -2.02
N TYR A 283 23.48 1.26 -2.81
CA TYR A 283 23.06 1.48 -4.18
C TYR A 283 21.56 1.20 -4.34
N ARG A 284 20.94 1.82 -5.34
CA ARG A 284 19.57 1.56 -5.82
C ARG A 284 19.45 0.25 -6.58
N ARG A 285 18.22 -0.06 -7.00
CA ARG A 285 17.94 -1.22 -7.87
C ARG A 285 18.51 -1.05 -9.28
N ASP A 286 18.72 0.18 -9.73
CA ASP A 286 19.36 0.54 -10.99
C ASP A 286 20.90 0.59 -10.90
N GLY A 287 21.48 0.39 -9.70
CA GLY A 287 22.92 0.40 -9.46
C GLY A 287 23.52 1.77 -9.13
N LEU A 288 22.73 2.85 -9.10
CA LEU A 288 23.22 4.17 -8.70
C LEU A 288 23.43 4.28 -7.19
N LEU A 289 24.48 4.99 -6.78
CA LEU A 289 24.76 5.30 -5.38
C LEU A 289 23.64 6.19 -4.81
N VAL A 290 23.12 5.85 -3.63
CA VAL A 290 22.11 6.65 -2.92
C VAL A 290 22.54 7.14 -1.56
N VAL A 291 23.38 6.37 -0.86
CA VAL A 291 23.90 6.77 0.45
C VAL A 291 25.36 6.36 0.56
N SER A 292 26.19 7.27 1.04
CA SER A 292 27.58 7.00 1.43
C SER A 292 27.77 7.42 2.90
N ALA A 293 28.07 6.46 3.76
CA ALA A 293 28.36 6.67 5.17
C ALA A 293 29.86 6.52 5.42
N THR A 294 30.53 7.58 5.87
CA THR A 294 31.97 7.63 6.12
C THR A 294 32.25 7.53 7.61
N TYR A 295 33.35 6.86 7.96
CA TYR A 295 33.74 6.58 9.33
C TYR A 295 35.17 7.04 9.60
N GLU A 296 35.37 7.66 10.75
CA GLU A 296 36.68 7.96 11.32
C GLU A 296 36.92 7.04 12.52
N GLY A 297 37.77 6.03 12.33
CA GLY A 297 37.88 4.92 13.27
C GLY A 297 36.57 4.12 13.34
N GLN A 298 35.94 4.05 14.51
CA GLN A 298 34.65 3.38 14.70
C GLN A 298 33.46 4.36 14.72
N LYS A 299 33.70 5.66 14.55
CA LYS A 299 32.65 6.68 14.64
C LYS A 299 32.20 7.10 13.26
N LEU A 300 30.88 7.14 13.05
CA LEU A 300 30.27 7.75 11.86
C LEU A 300 30.58 9.25 11.84
N SER A 301 31.17 9.73 10.74
CA SER A 301 31.59 11.13 10.59
C SER A 301 30.74 11.89 9.56
N ASP A 302 30.28 11.23 8.49
CA ASP A 302 29.45 11.84 7.46
C ASP A 302 28.48 10.81 6.85
N ILE A 303 27.29 11.27 6.49
CA ILE A 303 26.33 10.54 5.67
C ILE A 303 25.91 11.45 4.51
N SER A 304 26.33 11.11 3.30
CA SER A 304 25.96 11.80 2.08
C SER A 304 24.80 11.08 1.38
N VAL A 305 23.76 11.82 0.99
CA VAL A 305 22.57 11.29 0.31
C VAL A 305 22.52 11.82 -1.12
N PHE A 306 22.22 10.95 -2.08
CA PHE A 306 22.24 11.22 -3.51
C PHE A 306 20.85 11.03 -4.13
N ASN A 307 20.55 11.81 -5.17
CA ASN A 307 19.30 11.68 -5.94
C ASN A 307 19.44 10.70 -7.12
N GLU A 308 18.37 10.61 -7.93
CA GLU A 308 18.30 9.71 -9.08
C GLU A 308 19.28 10.06 -10.22
N ALA A 309 19.81 11.28 -10.24
CA ALA A 309 20.86 11.70 -11.17
C ALA A 309 22.28 11.46 -10.62
N GLY A 310 22.40 10.84 -9.44
CA GLY A 310 23.69 10.63 -8.76
C GLY A 310 24.28 11.90 -8.15
N LEU A 311 23.50 12.99 -8.03
CA LEU A 311 23.95 14.24 -7.43
C LEU A 311 23.69 14.20 -5.92
N GLN A 312 24.66 14.64 -5.13
CA GLN A 312 24.50 14.79 -3.69
C GLN A 312 23.47 15.88 -3.41
N ILE A 313 22.44 15.54 -2.63
CA ILE A 313 21.35 16.46 -2.26
C ILE A 313 21.40 16.90 -0.80
N ASN A 314 22.08 16.14 0.06
CA ASN A 314 22.30 16.51 1.44
C ASN A 314 23.48 15.74 2.06
N SER A 315 23.98 16.23 3.19
CA SER A 315 24.89 15.51 4.06
C SER A 315 24.53 15.71 5.53
N PHE A 316 24.90 14.73 6.36
CA PHE A 316 24.57 14.70 7.78
C PHE A 316 25.76 14.21 8.59
N ASP A 317 25.95 14.78 9.78
CA ASP A 317 26.98 14.36 10.74
C ASP A 317 26.56 13.17 11.61
N SER A 318 25.29 12.76 11.53
CA SER A 318 24.69 11.77 12.41
C SER A 318 23.45 11.11 11.81
N LEU A 319 23.19 9.86 12.21
CA LEU A 319 21.96 9.15 11.83
C LEU A 319 20.71 9.85 12.39
N THR A 320 20.82 10.48 13.56
CA THR A 320 19.71 11.25 14.13
C THR A 320 19.30 12.41 13.23
N ALA A 321 20.26 13.19 12.70
CA ALA A 321 19.97 14.29 11.79
C ALA A 321 19.35 13.80 10.47
N LEU A 322 19.89 12.71 9.92
CA LEU A 322 19.32 12.05 8.73
C LEU A 322 17.85 11.62 8.96
N ASN A 323 17.58 10.94 10.07
CA ASN A 323 16.25 10.41 10.38
C ASN A 323 15.22 11.52 10.62
N VAL A 324 15.60 12.60 11.32
CA VAL A 324 14.73 13.78 11.49
C VAL A 324 14.40 14.41 10.14
N TRP A 325 15.42 14.65 9.31
CA TRP A 325 15.22 15.23 7.99
C TRP A 325 14.36 14.34 7.08
N TRP A 326 14.57 13.02 7.14
CA TRP A 326 13.80 12.08 6.35
C TRP A 326 12.33 12.02 6.78
N LEU A 327 12.07 11.97 8.10
CA LEU A 327 10.71 12.03 8.63
C LEU A 327 9.99 13.31 8.18
N GLN A 328 10.63 14.47 8.29
CA GLN A 328 10.04 15.74 7.84
C GLN A 328 9.66 15.75 6.35
N LYS A 329 10.29 14.91 5.52
CA LYS A 329 10.03 14.81 4.08
C LYS A 329 9.07 13.70 3.68
N SER A 330 9.16 12.56 4.34
CA SER A 330 8.54 11.31 3.91
C SER A 330 7.42 10.83 4.82
N PHE A 331 7.26 11.44 6.00
CA PHE A 331 6.19 11.09 6.91
C PHE A 331 4.85 11.66 6.42
N PRO A 332 3.78 10.86 6.37
CA PRO A 332 2.45 11.32 5.96
C PRO A 332 1.93 12.44 6.87
N GLN A 333 1.40 13.52 6.30
CA GLN A 333 0.93 14.69 7.08
C GLN A 333 -0.14 14.35 8.12
N GLU A 334 -1.08 13.47 7.77
CA GLU A 334 -2.14 13.03 8.67
C GLU A 334 -1.70 11.89 9.61
N GLY A 335 -0.56 11.26 9.31
CA GLY A 335 -0.08 10.09 10.03
C GLY A 335 0.37 10.42 11.44
N ALA A 336 0.50 9.36 12.25
CA ALA A 336 0.92 9.46 13.63
C ALA A 336 1.85 8.33 14.01
N MET A 337 2.87 8.63 14.81
CA MET A 337 3.90 7.68 15.17
C MET A 337 3.62 7.03 16.51
N ILE A 338 3.46 5.72 16.51
CA ILE A 338 3.35 4.90 17.71
C ILE A 338 4.74 4.57 18.22
N GLY A 339 5.01 4.82 19.49
CA GLY A 339 6.26 4.41 20.12
C GLY A 339 6.15 4.31 21.62
N ASN A 340 7.07 3.57 22.25
CA ASN A 340 7.06 3.39 23.70
C ASN A 340 7.38 4.72 24.39
N PHE A 341 6.48 5.20 25.25
CA PHE A 341 6.70 6.46 25.97
C PHE A 341 8.01 6.45 26.77
N LYS A 342 8.44 5.31 27.32
CA LYS A 342 9.71 5.20 28.08
C LYS A 342 10.93 5.50 27.21
N SER A 343 10.85 5.29 25.90
CA SER A 343 11.95 5.55 24.97
C SER A 343 12.21 7.05 24.83
N LYS A 344 13.34 7.53 25.35
CA LYS A 344 13.79 8.90 25.14
C LYS A 344 14.06 9.17 23.65
N ALA A 345 14.59 8.19 22.92
CA ALA A 345 14.86 8.31 21.50
C ALA A 345 13.57 8.61 20.71
N TYR A 346 12.49 7.89 20.98
CA TYR A 346 11.16 8.13 20.40
C TYR A 346 10.66 9.56 20.71
N ARG A 347 10.70 9.97 21.98
CA ARG A 347 10.24 11.32 22.39
C ARG A 347 11.08 12.43 21.74
N ASP A 348 12.39 12.28 21.70
CA ASP A 348 13.30 13.26 21.08
C ASP A 348 13.09 13.32 19.56
N LEU A 349 12.92 12.18 18.91
CA LEU A 349 12.74 12.08 17.46
C LEU A 349 11.44 12.73 17.02
N THR A 350 10.33 12.42 17.70
CA THR A 350 9.02 13.01 17.40
C THR A 350 9.01 14.52 17.65
N ALA A 351 9.59 14.98 18.76
CA ALA A 351 9.70 16.41 19.08
C ALA A 351 10.52 17.19 18.03
N LYS A 352 11.63 16.62 17.54
CA LYS A 352 12.49 17.28 16.53
C LYS A 352 11.91 17.23 15.12
N SER A 353 11.18 16.17 14.78
CA SER A 353 10.59 15.99 13.45
C SER A 353 9.24 16.69 13.30
N GLY A 354 8.53 16.95 14.40
CA GLY A 354 7.21 17.58 14.38
C GLY A 354 6.08 16.62 13.98
N VAL A 355 6.35 15.32 13.91
CA VAL A 355 5.35 14.30 13.62
C VAL A 355 4.37 14.15 14.79
N LYS A 356 3.08 13.91 14.47
CA LYS A 356 2.08 13.56 15.49
C LYS A 356 2.53 12.29 16.20
N LEU A 357 2.36 12.24 17.52
CA LEU A 357 2.79 11.12 18.34
C LEU A 357 1.56 10.38 18.91
N VAL A 358 1.67 9.07 19.11
CA VAL A 358 0.70 8.22 19.79
C VAL A 358 1.49 7.32 20.74
N PRO A 359 1.73 7.75 21.99
CA PRO A 359 2.61 7.00 22.86
C PRO A 359 1.91 5.73 23.34
N PHE A 360 2.67 4.64 23.37
CA PHE A 360 2.34 3.45 24.14
C PHE A 360 2.70 3.69 25.60
N VAL A 361 1.72 3.49 26.47
CA VAL A 361 1.81 3.77 27.90
C VAL A 361 1.34 2.54 28.67
N ASP A 362 2.13 2.10 29.65
CA ASP A 362 1.78 1.05 30.59
C ASP A 362 1.60 1.61 32.01
N GLU A 363 1.15 0.76 32.93
CA GLU A 363 0.91 1.12 34.34
C GLU A 363 2.14 1.79 34.98
N ALA A 364 3.35 1.32 34.65
CA ALA A 364 4.58 1.86 35.20
C ALA A 364 4.96 3.25 34.65
N VAL A 365 4.26 3.74 33.62
CA VAL A 365 4.45 5.09 33.07
C VAL A 365 3.44 6.08 33.64
N VAL A 366 2.15 5.72 33.68
CA VAL A 366 1.04 6.66 33.96
C VAL A 366 1.23 7.39 35.30
N ASP A 367 1.83 6.73 36.28
CA ASP A 367 2.06 7.28 37.62
C ASP A 367 3.39 8.00 37.83
N THR A 368 4.19 8.15 36.78
CA THR A 368 5.47 8.86 36.88
C THR A 368 5.30 10.37 36.81
N ASP A 369 6.17 11.09 37.54
CA ASP A 369 6.28 12.55 37.45
C ASP A 369 6.69 13.02 36.05
N ASP A 370 7.47 12.20 35.32
CA ASP A 370 7.89 12.51 33.96
C ASP A 370 6.72 12.54 33.00
N PHE A 371 5.87 11.51 33.05
CA PHE A 371 4.66 11.46 32.24
C PHE A 371 3.69 12.59 32.61
N THR A 372 3.52 12.87 33.89
CA THR A 372 2.63 13.94 34.38
C THR A 372 3.06 15.31 33.87
N ARG A 373 4.36 15.64 33.96
CA ARG A 373 4.89 16.90 33.41
C ARG A 373 4.71 16.96 31.90
N TRP A 374 5.05 15.88 31.21
CA TRP A 374 4.95 15.81 29.75
C TRP A 374 3.50 16.01 29.26
N MET A 375 2.51 15.41 29.93
CA MET A 375 1.08 15.59 29.63
C MET A 375 0.62 17.04 29.76
N ALA A 376 1.09 17.73 30.80
CA ALA A 376 0.76 19.14 31.03
C ALA A 376 1.29 20.05 29.92
N ASP A 377 2.48 19.74 29.38
CA ASP A 377 3.14 20.54 28.36
C ASP A 377 2.59 20.28 26.94
N HIS A 378 2.16 19.06 26.63
CA HIS A 378 1.84 18.66 25.24
C HIS A 378 0.33 18.56 24.94
N LYS A 379 -0.53 18.45 25.97
CA LYS A 379 -1.98 18.23 25.80
C LYS A 379 -2.33 17.08 24.84
N GLN A 380 -1.51 16.03 24.85
CA GLN A 380 -1.70 14.87 23.98
C GLN A 380 -3.05 14.19 24.26
N GLN A 381 -3.77 13.83 23.20
CA GLN A 381 -5.10 13.20 23.30
C GLN A 381 -5.09 11.73 22.87
N ALA A 382 -4.17 11.33 22.00
CA ALA A 382 -4.12 9.97 21.44
C ALA A 382 -3.09 9.08 22.13
N PHE A 383 -3.48 7.87 22.52
CA PHE A 383 -2.64 6.89 23.23
C PHE A 383 -2.93 5.45 22.84
N ILE A 384 -1.96 4.57 23.09
CA ILE A 384 -2.17 3.13 23.18
C ILE A 384 -1.82 2.70 24.60
N THR A 385 -2.65 1.87 25.20
CA THR A 385 -2.43 1.36 26.56
C THR A 385 -2.38 -0.16 26.59
N ASN A 386 -1.62 -0.71 27.54
CA ASN A 386 -1.51 -2.16 27.69
C ASN A 386 -2.83 -2.82 28.16
N ASN A 387 -3.63 -2.14 29.00
CA ASN A 387 -4.87 -2.67 29.56
C ASN A 387 -5.86 -1.55 29.99
N VAL A 388 -7.07 -1.94 30.38
CA VAL A 388 -8.16 -1.02 30.77
C VAL A 388 -7.87 -0.26 32.07
N THR A 389 -7.11 -0.85 33.00
CA THR A 389 -6.68 -0.17 34.23
C THR A 389 -5.81 1.05 33.92
N THR A 390 -4.84 0.88 33.01
CA THR A 390 -3.97 1.96 32.53
C THR A 390 -4.76 3.04 31.80
N GLN A 391 -5.70 2.68 30.92
CA GLN A 391 -6.60 3.63 30.26
C GLN A 391 -7.37 4.46 31.31
N SER A 392 -7.89 3.79 32.34
CA SER A 392 -8.66 4.45 33.39
C SER A 392 -7.82 5.43 34.21
N ALA A 393 -6.58 5.05 34.55
CA ALA A 393 -5.64 5.92 35.25
C ALA A 393 -5.23 7.12 34.37
N LEU A 394 -5.00 6.88 33.07
CA LEU A 394 -4.68 7.91 32.09
C LEU A 394 -5.82 8.93 31.95
N ALA A 395 -7.07 8.47 31.78
CA ALA A 395 -8.24 9.34 31.64
C ALA A 395 -8.43 10.27 32.84
N LYS A 396 -8.24 9.75 34.07
CA LYS A 396 -8.31 10.54 35.31
C LYS A 396 -7.23 11.62 35.39
N LYS A 397 -6.03 11.37 34.82
CA LYS A 397 -4.91 12.32 34.84
C LYS A 397 -4.99 13.36 33.74
N ALA A 398 -5.38 12.95 32.53
CA ALA A 398 -5.34 13.81 31.36
C ALA A 398 -6.28 15.01 31.48
N LYS A 399 -7.47 14.83 32.09
CA LYS A 399 -8.48 15.89 32.25
C LYS A 399 -8.81 16.61 30.93
N LEU A 400 -8.81 15.87 29.84
CA LEU A 400 -9.18 16.29 28.50
C LEU A 400 -9.69 15.08 27.71
N PRO A 401 -10.51 15.27 26.64
CA PRO A 401 -11.00 14.17 25.80
C PRO A 401 -9.87 13.33 25.22
N LEU A 402 -9.96 12.01 25.33
CA LEU A 402 -8.92 11.08 24.89
C LEU A 402 -9.37 10.16 23.75
N TYR A 403 -8.41 9.76 22.92
CA TYR A 403 -8.53 8.75 21.87
C TYR A 403 -7.59 7.59 22.20
N VAL A 404 -8.12 6.48 22.71
CA VAL A 404 -7.31 5.40 23.29
C VAL A 404 -7.72 4.05 22.75
N ASN A 405 -6.73 3.27 22.32
CA ASN A 405 -6.89 1.84 22.14
C ASN A 405 -6.18 1.06 23.26
N VAL A 406 -6.75 -0.11 23.59
CA VAL A 406 -6.27 -0.99 24.65
C VAL A 406 -5.84 -2.31 24.03
N LEU A 407 -4.60 -2.74 24.30
CA LEU A 407 -4.06 -3.99 23.75
C LEU A 407 -4.69 -5.24 24.39
N ASN A 408 -4.78 -5.28 25.72
CA ASN A 408 -5.42 -6.37 26.43
C ASN A 408 -6.76 -5.90 27.04
N GLN A 409 -7.84 -6.31 26.40
CA GLN A 409 -9.22 -6.03 26.85
C GLN A 409 -9.74 -7.03 27.89
N ALA A 410 -8.86 -7.74 28.62
CA ALA A 410 -9.29 -8.64 29.69
C ALA A 410 -10.40 -7.96 30.50
N PRO A 411 -11.55 -8.65 30.69
CA PRO A 411 -12.78 -7.99 31.09
C PRO A 411 -12.55 -7.27 32.42
N LEU A 412 -13.04 -6.03 32.48
CA LEU A 412 -13.28 -5.36 33.76
C LEU A 412 -13.97 -6.38 34.68
N PRO A 413 -13.55 -6.54 35.95
CA PRO A 413 -14.25 -7.42 36.87
C PRO A 413 -15.72 -7.01 36.87
N VAL A 414 -16.58 -7.90 36.40
CA VAL A 414 -18.01 -7.65 36.25
C VAL A 414 -18.61 -7.54 37.65
N GLN A 415 -18.68 -6.32 38.16
CA GLN A 415 -19.69 -5.91 39.14
C GLN A 415 -20.38 -4.65 38.60
N LEU A 416 -21.07 -4.82 37.47
CA LEU A 416 -22.22 -3.98 37.14
C LEU A 416 -23.39 -4.47 38.00
N SER A 417 -23.42 -4.08 39.28
CA SER A 417 -24.69 -4.00 39.98
C SER A 417 -25.48 -2.89 39.29
N MET A 418 -26.48 -3.26 38.49
CA MET A 418 -27.51 -2.33 38.04
C MET A 418 -28.05 -1.59 39.28
N PRO A 419 -28.32 -0.27 39.21
CA PRO A 419 -29.12 0.38 40.23
C PRO A 419 -30.43 -0.37 40.32
N ALA A 420 -30.79 -0.80 41.53
CA ALA A 420 -32.12 -1.30 41.78
C ALA A 420 -33.09 -0.10 41.69
N ASP A 421 -34.09 -0.31 40.83
CA ASP A 421 -35.33 0.44 40.56
C ASP A 421 -35.26 1.73 39.73
#